data_AF-A0A5C5TUJ5-F1
#
_entry.id   AF-A0A5C5TUJ5-F1
#
_cell.length_a   1.000
_cell.length_b   1.000
_cell.length_c   1.000
_cell.angle_alpha   90.00
_cell.angle_beta   90.00
_cell.angle_gamma   90.00
#
_symmetry.space_group_name_H-M   'P 1'
#
loop_
_entity.id
_entity.type
_entity.pdbx_description
1 polymer ?
#
loop_
_entity_poly.entity_id
_entity_poly.type
_entity_poly.pdbx_seq_one_letter_code
_entity_poly.pdbx_strand_id
1 'polypeptide(L)'
;MTQMVDAHSTPGDAGADSPEVARLREELALVQRELAWVQANAEAREERLAALATADRECDQLAKILARHLSRPAAAPPTVGGVRGWLVRKLVPGLIPPPPPPPDPRLAQIEKSGLFDPAWYLRRYPDVATAGEHPTVHYYYLGGEEGRWAGPRFDTGFYRARYPDVRESGLHPLVHYLEVGKAEGRLTVQPAWEPSTQDAEA
;
A
#
# COMPACT_ATOMS: atom_id res chain seq x y z
N MET A 1 6.12 56.78 -64.38
CA MET A 1 5.89 55.73 -65.39
C MET A 1 6.37 54.42 -64.78
N THR A 2 5.48 53.42 -64.66
CA THR A 2 5.79 51.98 -64.49
C THR A 2 6.28 51.54 -63.10
N GLN A 3 5.72 50.57 -62.36
CA GLN A 3 4.51 49.74 -62.45
C GLN A 3 4.34 49.05 -61.06
N MET A 4 3.11 48.74 -60.69
CA MET A 4 2.71 47.71 -59.72
C MET A 4 3.28 46.34 -60.10
N VAL A 5 3.65 45.53 -59.10
CA VAL A 5 3.27 44.11 -59.04
C VAL A 5 3.02 43.68 -57.59
N ASP A 6 1.96 42.92 -57.42
CA ASP A 6 1.28 42.57 -56.18
C ASP A 6 1.86 41.35 -55.44
N ALA A 7 1.50 41.31 -54.15
CA ALA A 7 1.06 40.15 -53.36
C ALA A 7 1.84 38.83 -53.43
N HIS A 8 2.38 38.42 -52.28
CA HIS A 8 2.22 37.05 -51.76
C HIS A 8 1.92 37.13 -50.25
N SER A 9 0.65 37.03 -49.88
CA SER A 9 0.19 36.65 -48.54
C SER A 9 0.48 35.16 -48.31
N THR A 10 1.04 34.76 -47.16
CA THR A 10 0.45 33.96 -46.05
C THR A 10 1.52 33.00 -45.50
N PRO A 11 1.29 32.25 -44.40
CA PRO A 11 0.89 32.65 -43.04
C PRO A 11 1.87 32.04 -42.00
N GLY A 12 2.05 32.65 -40.83
CA GLY A 12 2.98 32.08 -39.83
C GLY A 12 2.66 32.37 -38.37
N ASP A 13 1.44 32.83 -38.08
CA ASP A 13 1.04 33.26 -36.73
C ASP A 13 -0.05 32.35 -36.13
N ALA A 14 0.21 31.04 -36.05
CA ALA A 14 -0.76 30.08 -35.50
C ALA A 14 -0.10 28.87 -34.82
N GLY A 15 0.84 29.10 -33.90
CA GLY A 15 1.50 27.99 -33.19
C GLY A 15 1.81 28.18 -31.71
N ALA A 16 1.70 29.41 -31.17
CA ALA A 16 2.16 29.69 -29.80
C ALA A 16 1.06 29.61 -28.72
N ASP A 17 -0.21 29.85 -29.09
CA ASP A 17 -1.32 30.04 -28.14
C ASP A 17 -2.55 29.14 -28.43
N SER A 18 -2.35 27.92 -28.95
CA SER A 18 -3.47 26.98 -28.97
C SER A 18 -3.83 26.61 -27.52
N PRO A 19 -5.10 26.79 -27.09
CA PRO A 19 -5.53 26.46 -25.73
C PRO A 19 -5.31 24.98 -25.40
N GLU A 20 -5.26 24.13 -26.42
CA GLU A 20 -4.93 22.71 -26.30
C GLU A 20 -3.44 22.50 -25.94
N VAL A 21 -2.53 23.27 -26.55
CA VAL A 21 -1.09 23.21 -26.24
C VAL A 21 -0.82 23.77 -24.84
N ALA A 22 -1.53 24.82 -24.42
CA ALA A 22 -1.45 25.35 -23.07
C ALA A 22 -1.93 24.32 -22.03
N ARG A 23 -3.08 23.67 -22.27
CA ARG A 23 -3.61 22.60 -21.43
C ARG A 23 -2.63 21.42 -21.32
N LEU A 24 -2.07 20.96 -22.43
CA LEU A 24 -1.09 19.86 -22.43
C LEU A 24 0.19 20.21 -21.69
N ARG A 25 0.64 21.48 -21.73
CA ARG A 25 1.79 21.94 -20.93
C ARG A 25 1.48 21.94 -19.43
N GLU A 26 0.27 22.31 -19.03
CA GLU A 26 -0.17 22.24 -17.63
C GLU A 26 -0.29 20.79 -17.14
N GLU A 27 -0.87 19.91 -17.96
CA GLU A 27 -0.96 18.47 -17.66
C GLU A 27 0.45 17.84 -17.57
N LEU A 28 1.36 18.17 -18.48
CA LEU A 28 2.75 17.72 -18.41
C LEU A 28 3.45 18.22 -17.13
N ALA A 29 3.22 19.47 -16.74
CA ALA A 29 3.80 20.03 -15.52
C ALA A 29 3.26 19.35 -14.25
N LEU A 30 2.00 18.90 -14.26
CA LEU A 30 1.42 18.10 -13.17
C LEU A 30 2.10 16.74 -13.07
N VAL A 31 2.19 16.01 -14.18
CA VAL A 31 2.82 14.67 -14.22
C VAL A 31 4.30 14.75 -13.83
N GLN A 32 5.02 15.80 -14.24
CA GLN A 32 6.41 16.01 -13.85
C GLN A 32 6.57 16.24 -12.33
N ARG A 33 5.63 16.94 -11.69
CA ARG A 33 5.64 17.12 -10.23
C ARG A 33 5.33 15.82 -9.50
N GLU A 34 4.36 15.04 -9.97
CA GLU A 34 4.06 13.72 -9.40
C GLU A 34 5.25 12.78 -9.54
N LEU A 35 5.89 12.74 -10.71
CA LEU A 35 7.09 11.94 -10.94
C LEU A 35 8.23 12.34 -9.99
N ALA A 36 8.49 13.63 -9.84
CA ALA A 36 9.52 14.12 -8.92
C ALA A 36 9.23 13.72 -7.46
N TRP A 37 7.95 13.74 -7.05
CA TRP A 37 7.53 13.28 -5.73
C TRP A 37 7.74 11.77 -5.55
N VAL A 38 7.38 10.96 -6.54
CA VAL A 38 7.58 9.50 -6.51
C VAL A 38 9.06 9.16 -6.42
N GLN A 39 9.92 9.85 -7.18
CA GLN A 39 11.37 9.66 -7.16
C GLN A 39 11.99 10.00 -5.80
N ALA A 40 11.66 11.17 -5.24
CA ALA A 40 12.13 11.56 -3.91
C ALA A 40 11.69 10.56 -2.82
N ASN A 41 10.49 10.01 -2.94
CA ASN A 41 10.01 8.96 -2.03
C ASN A 41 10.71 7.62 -2.23
N ALA A 42 11.08 7.26 -3.46
CA ALA A 42 11.85 6.05 -3.74
C ALA A 42 13.27 6.14 -3.16
N GLU A 43 13.94 7.28 -3.33
CA GLU A 43 15.26 7.54 -2.75
C GLU A 43 15.24 7.46 -1.22
N ALA A 44 14.24 8.09 -0.58
CA ALA A 44 14.05 7.99 0.86
C ALA A 44 13.75 6.55 1.34
N ARG A 45 13.18 5.69 0.49
CA ARG A 45 12.97 4.26 0.80
C ARG A 45 14.27 3.48 0.71
N GLU A 46 15.09 3.73 -0.31
CA GLU A 46 16.41 3.08 -0.44
C GLU A 46 17.33 3.44 0.72
N GLU A 47 17.36 4.72 1.12
CA GLU A 47 18.16 5.17 2.28
C GLU A 47 17.69 4.50 3.58
N ARG A 48 16.37 4.39 3.79
CA ARG A 48 15.80 3.67 4.95
C ARG A 48 16.09 2.18 4.91
N LEU A 49 16.02 1.54 3.75
CA LEU A 49 16.37 0.13 3.58
C LEU A 49 17.86 -0.11 3.87
N ALA A 50 18.74 0.79 3.41
CA ALA A 50 20.17 0.73 3.72
C ALA A 50 20.46 0.92 5.23
N ALA A 51 19.72 1.82 5.88
CA ALA A 51 19.80 2.02 7.34
C ALA A 51 19.30 0.79 8.12
N LEU A 52 18.18 0.20 7.71
CA LEU A 52 17.66 -1.04 8.32
C LEU A 52 18.63 -2.20 8.14
N ALA A 53 19.20 -2.38 6.95
CA ALA A 53 20.21 -3.41 6.69
C ALA A 53 21.48 -3.22 7.53
N THR A 54 21.81 -1.97 7.88
CA THR A 54 22.94 -1.67 8.77
C THR A 54 22.60 -2.00 10.22
N ALA A 55 21.41 -1.62 10.70
CA ALA A 55 20.93 -1.96 12.04
C ALA A 55 20.81 -3.48 12.24
N ASP A 56 20.39 -4.21 11.21
CA ASP A 56 20.31 -5.69 11.23
C ASP A 56 21.69 -6.33 11.42
N ARG A 57 22.70 -5.86 10.66
CA ARG A 57 24.10 -6.29 10.83
C ARG A 57 24.65 -5.99 12.23
N GLU A 58 24.29 -4.84 12.81
CA GLU A 58 24.69 -4.48 14.17
C GLU A 58 24.02 -5.37 15.21
N CYS A 59 22.72 -5.66 15.06
CA CYS A 59 22.01 -6.62 15.90
C CYS A 59 22.64 -8.01 15.85
N ASP A 60 23.01 -8.48 14.65
CA ASP A 60 23.73 -9.75 14.44
C ASP A 60 25.10 -9.77 15.13
N GLN A 61 25.85 -8.67 15.03
CA GLN A 61 27.15 -8.54 15.71
C GLN A 61 26.98 -8.58 17.24
N LEU A 62 26.00 -7.84 17.77
CA LEU A 62 25.68 -7.83 19.19
C LEU A 62 25.19 -9.19 19.67
N ALA A 63 24.38 -9.90 18.89
CA ALA A 63 23.93 -11.25 19.18
C ALA A 63 25.12 -12.23 19.25
N LYS A 64 26.09 -12.14 18.34
CA LYS A 64 27.33 -12.94 18.38
C LYS A 64 28.19 -12.63 19.60
N ILE A 65 28.31 -11.34 19.98
CA ILE A 65 29.03 -10.92 21.18
C ILE A 65 28.34 -11.45 22.44
N LEU A 66 27.02 -11.26 22.54
CA LEU A 66 26.21 -11.77 23.64
C LEU A 66 26.27 -13.29 23.73
N ALA A 67 26.20 -14.03 22.62
CA ALA A 67 26.32 -15.49 22.61
C ALA A 67 27.67 -15.97 23.18
N ARG A 68 28.77 -15.24 22.90
CA ARG A 68 30.09 -15.52 23.49
C ARG A 68 30.11 -15.28 25.00
N HIS A 69 29.38 -14.28 25.50
CA HIS A 69 29.30 -13.98 26.93
C HIS A 69 28.28 -14.85 27.70
N LEU A 70 27.17 -15.21 27.06
CA LEU A 70 26.08 -16.05 27.60
C LEU A 70 26.38 -17.55 27.50
N SER A 71 27.46 -17.95 26.82
CA SER A 71 28.02 -19.31 26.88
C SER A 71 28.66 -19.64 28.24
N ARG A 72 28.51 -18.76 29.24
CA ARG A 72 28.73 -19.05 30.66
C ARG A 72 27.36 -19.38 31.28
N PRO A 73 27.18 -20.52 31.98
CA PRO A 73 25.84 -20.90 32.41
C PRO A 73 25.40 -19.99 33.56
N ALA A 74 24.32 -19.23 33.37
CA ALA A 74 23.18 -19.17 34.29
C ALA A 74 22.17 -18.06 33.95
N ALA A 75 20.90 -18.43 34.13
CA ALA A 75 19.72 -17.63 34.45
C ALA A 75 19.09 -16.74 33.35
N ALA A 76 17.78 -16.92 33.17
CA ALA A 76 16.93 -16.22 32.21
C ALA A 76 16.83 -14.70 32.50
N PRO A 77 16.78 -13.83 31.48
CA PRO A 77 16.70 -12.38 31.69
C PRO A 77 15.26 -11.85 31.75
N PRO A 78 14.98 -10.80 32.54
CA PRO A 78 13.73 -10.07 32.49
C PRO A 78 13.66 -9.14 31.27
N THR A 79 12.46 -9.00 30.71
CA THR A 79 12.12 -8.14 29.57
C THR A 79 12.12 -6.66 29.94
N VAL A 80 12.76 -5.80 29.12
CA VAL A 80 12.66 -4.34 29.19
C VAL A 80 12.36 -3.76 27.81
N GLY A 81 11.08 -3.52 27.52
CA GLY A 81 10.62 -2.79 26.34
C GLY A 81 10.12 -1.40 26.75
N GLY A 82 10.90 -0.35 26.51
CA GLY A 82 10.46 1.03 26.74
C GLY A 82 11.59 2.05 26.67
N VAL A 83 12.75 1.74 27.26
CA VAL A 83 13.87 2.68 27.36
C VAL A 83 14.62 2.81 26.03
N ARG A 84 14.70 1.73 25.23
CA ARG A 84 15.34 1.72 23.90
C ARG A 84 14.68 2.69 22.91
N GLY A 85 13.35 2.71 22.84
CA GLY A 85 12.63 3.59 21.89
C GLY A 85 12.78 5.08 22.20
N TRP A 86 12.88 5.43 23.49
CA TRP A 86 13.10 6.80 23.94
C TRP A 86 14.51 7.31 23.61
N LEU A 87 15.55 6.48 23.76
CA LEU A 87 16.94 6.83 23.46
C LEU A 87 17.19 7.03 21.97
N VAL A 88 16.62 6.17 21.12
CA VAL A 88 16.74 6.25 19.65
C VAL A 88 16.15 7.56 19.12
N ARG A 89 15.03 8.01 19.70
CA ARG A 89 14.36 9.28 19.40
C ARG A 89 15.20 10.53 19.67
N LYS A 90 16.11 10.44 20.63
CA LYS A 90 16.90 11.57 21.13
C LYS A 90 18.24 11.74 20.40
N LEU A 91 18.81 10.65 19.88
CA LEU A 91 20.19 10.64 19.39
C LEU A 91 20.32 10.72 17.87
N VAL A 92 19.23 10.53 17.11
CA VAL A 92 19.24 10.62 15.64
C VAL A 92 18.02 11.40 15.13
N PRO A 93 18.13 12.73 14.95
CA PRO A 93 17.08 13.53 14.32
C PRO A 93 16.88 13.09 12.86
N GLY A 94 15.65 12.74 12.45
CA GLY A 94 15.34 12.26 11.10
C GLY A 94 15.18 10.74 10.95
N LEU A 95 15.41 9.96 12.02
CA LEU A 95 15.22 8.50 12.02
C LEU A 95 13.74 8.07 12.11
N ILE A 96 12.84 8.99 12.49
CA ILE A 96 11.40 8.75 12.44
C ILE A 96 10.92 9.32 11.10
N PRO A 97 10.37 8.50 10.19
CA PRO A 97 9.70 9.03 9.01
C PRO A 97 8.62 10.05 9.45
N PRO A 98 8.20 11.00 8.59
CA PRO A 98 6.98 11.75 8.86
C PRO A 98 5.89 10.75 9.32
N PRO A 99 5.05 11.11 10.31
CA PRO A 99 4.00 10.20 10.77
C PRO A 99 3.31 9.62 9.54
N PRO A 100 3.09 8.29 9.49
CA PRO A 100 2.49 7.69 8.31
C PRO A 100 1.24 8.48 7.95
N PRO A 101 0.96 8.71 6.66
CA PRO A 101 -0.31 9.31 6.28
C PRO A 101 -1.42 8.58 7.04
N PRO A 102 -2.48 9.29 7.47
CA PRO A 102 -3.58 8.64 8.17
C PRO A 102 -3.98 7.38 7.39
N PRO A 103 -4.24 6.25 8.07
CA PRO A 103 -4.55 5.00 7.41
C PRO A 103 -5.61 5.26 6.35
N ASP A 104 -5.41 4.71 5.15
CA ASP A 104 -6.33 4.88 4.02
C ASP A 104 -7.77 4.72 4.54
N PRO A 105 -8.68 5.69 4.32
CA PRO A 105 -10.05 5.61 4.84
C PRO A 105 -10.77 4.31 4.45
N ARG A 106 -10.32 3.66 3.36
CA ARG A 106 -10.81 2.36 2.91
C ARG A 106 -10.51 1.21 3.89
N LEU A 107 -9.47 1.29 4.71
CA LEU A 107 -9.22 0.33 5.79
C LEU A 107 -10.37 0.34 6.80
N ALA A 108 -10.78 1.53 7.25
CA ALA A 108 -11.92 1.66 8.15
C ALA A 108 -13.24 1.24 7.48
N GLN A 109 -13.37 1.43 6.16
CA GLN A 109 -14.52 0.94 5.39
C GLN A 109 -14.58 -0.59 5.36
N ILE A 110 -13.44 -1.26 5.18
CA ILE A 110 -13.32 -2.72 5.22
C ILE A 110 -13.73 -3.24 6.60
N GLU A 111 -13.21 -2.66 7.69
CA GLU A 111 -13.54 -3.11 9.05
C GLU A 111 -15.02 -2.92 9.38
N LYS A 112 -15.60 -1.79 8.98
CA LYS A 112 -17.02 -1.50 9.21
C LYS A 112 -17.96 -2.26 8.29
N SER A 113 -17.45 -2.90 7.24
CA SER A 113 -18.29 -3.61 6.26
C SER A 113 -18.97 -4.86 6.83
N GLY A 114 -18.38 -5.46 7.87
CA GLY A 114 -18.77 -6.78 8.38
C GLY A 114 -18.40 -7.94 7.46
N LEU A 115 -17.75 -7.69 6.31
CA LEU A 115 -17.29 -8.74 5.38
C LEU A 115 -15.86 -9.19 5.66
N PHE A 116 -15.09 -8.34 6.34
CA PHE A 116 -13.78 -8.70 6.85
C PHE A 116 -13.91 -9.15 8.31
N ASP A 117 -13.40 -10.35 8.59
CA ASP A 117 -13.34 -10.89 9.95
C ASP A 117 -11.86 -11.07 10.34
N PRO A 118 -11.32 -10.17 11.19
CA PRO A 118 -9.93 -10.22 11.64
C PRO A 118 -9.57 -11.54 12.33
N ALA A 119 -10.47 -12.08 13.16
CA ALA A 119 -10.21 -13.28 13.93
C ALA A 119 -10.20 -14.52 13.03
N TRP A 120 -11.16 -14.60 12.11
CA TRP A 120 -11.19 -15.65 11.09
C TRP A 120 -9.97 -15.55 10.17
N TYR A 121 -9.61 -14.35 9.73
CA TYR A 121 -8.49 -14.12 8.83
C TYR A 121 -7.18 -14.66 9.42
N LEU A 122 -6.90 -14.35 10.69
CA LEU A 122 -5.69 -14.83 11.37
C LEU A 122 -5.70 -16.36 11.61
N ARG A 123 -6.88 -16.96 11.84
CA ARG A 123 -7.01 -18.43 11.90
C ARG A 123 -6.74 -19.08 10.55
N ARG A 124 -7.25 -18.47 9.47
CA ARG A 124 -7.12 -18.96 8.09
C ARG A 124 -5.71 -18.78 7.54
N TYR A 125 -5.01 -17.74 7.97
CA TYR A 125 -3.69 -17.33 7.49
C TYR A 125 -2.66 -17.24 8.65
N PRO A 126 -2.12 -18.38 9.12
CA PRO A 126 -1.22 -18.43 10.27
C PRO A 126 0.12 -17.72 10.05
N ASP A 127 0.53 -17.52 8.79
CA ASP A 127 1.71 -16.75 8.41
C ASP A 127 1.58 -15.29 8.85
N VAL A 128 0.41 -14.68 8.66
CA VAL A 128 0.09 -13.32 9.10
C VAL A 128 0.06 -13.23 10.62
N ALA A 129 -0.53 -14.25 11.28
CA ALA A 129 -0.59 -14.32 12.74
C ALA A 129 0.80 -14.46 13.36
N THR A 130 1.67 -15.29 12.77
CA THR A 130 3.04 -15.52 13.25
C THR A 130 3.91 -14.28 13.07
N ALA A 131 3.72 -13.54 11.99
CA ALA A 131 4.39 -12.26 11.75
C ALA A 131 3.92 -11.15 12.69
N GLY A 132 2.78 -11.32 13.39
CA GLY A 132 2.20 -10.31 14.27
C GLY A 132 1.64 -9.09 13.53
N GLU A 133 1.29 -9.26 12.25
CA GLU A 133 0.78 -8.17 11.42
C GLU A 133 -0.69 -7.85 11.73
N HIS A 134 -1.08 -6.59 11.54
CA HIS A 134 -2.46 -6.19 11.68
C HIS A 134 -3.29 -6.74 10.51
N PRO A 135 -4.32 -7.58 10.76
CA PRO A 135 -4.97 -8.39 9.72
C PRO A 135 -5.63 -7.54 8.63
N THR A 136 -6.34 -6.46 8.97
CA THR A 136 -6.96 -5.57 7.98
C THR A 136 -5.92 -4.90 7.09
N VAL A 137 -4.78 -4.52 7.68
CA VAL A 137 -3.70 -3.82 6.97
C VAL A 137 -3.02 -4.79 6.02
N HIS A 138 -2.68 -5.99 6.50
CA HIS A 138 -2.14 -7.06 5.65
C HIS A 138 -3.10 -7.39 4.51
N TYR A 139 -4.39 -7.56 4.80
CA TYR A 139 -5.38 -7.87 3.78
C TYR A 139 -5.47 -6.79 2.70
N TYR A 140 -5.57 -5.52 3.08
CA TYR A 140 -5.71 -4.42 2.12
C TYR A 140 -4.49 -4.25 1.20
N TYR A 141 -3.28 -4.36 1.75
CA TYR A 141 -2.06 -4.09 0.99
C TYR A 141 -1.47 -5.31 0.28
N LEU A 142 -1.68 -6.52 0.81
CA LEU A 142 -1.06 -7.76 0.31
C LEU A 142 -2.10 -8.84 0.03
N GLY A 143 -2.94 -9.13 1.03
CA GLY A 143 -3.86 -10.25 0.97
C GLY A 143 -4.87 -10.19 -0.19
N GLY A 144 -5.36 -9.01 -0.55
CA GLY A 144 -6.26 -8.83 -1.68
C GLY A 144 -5.63 -9.17 -3.04
N GLU A 145 -4.36 -8.80 -3.22
CA GLU A 145 -3.61 -9.11 -4.44
C GLU A 145 -3.25 -10.59 -4.52
N GLU A 146 -2.94 -11.21 -3.37
CA GLU A 146 -2.73 -12.65 -3.22
C GLU A 146 -4.02 -13.47 -3.36
N GLY A 147 -5.18 -12.82 -3.47
CA GLY A 147 -6.48 -13.50 -3.59
C GLY A 147 -6.97 -14.12 -2.27
N ARG A 148 -6.40 -13.73 -1.13
CA ARG A 148 -6.83 -14.19 0.20
C ARG A 148 -8.25 -13.73 0.48
N TRP A 149 -9.00 -14.57 1.18
CA TRP A 149 -10.38 -14.30 1.55
C TRP A 149 -10.42 -13.23 2.63
N ALA A 150 -11.35 -12.29 2.53
CA ALA A 150 -11.56 -11.30 3.58
C ALA A 150 -12.22 -11.93 4.82
N GLY A 151 -13.03 -12.95 4.56
CA GLY A 151 -13.83 -13.65 5.54
C GLY A 151 -14.70 -14.72 4.85
N PRO A 152 -15.50 -15.46 5.61
CA PRO A 152 -16.38 -16.52 5.08
C PRO A 152 -17.41 -16.01 4.07
N ARG A 153 -17.66 -14.70 4.02
CA ARG A 153 -18.65 -14.07 3.15
C ARG A 153 -18.04 -13.31 1.97
N PHE A 154 -16.72 -13.36 1.81
CA PHE A 154 -16.04 -12.68 0.71
C PHE A 154 -14.77 -13.42 0.27
N ASP A 155 -14.88 -14.13 -0.84
CA ASP A 155 -13.77 -14.77 -1.56
C ASP A 155 -13.21 -13.78 -2.59
N THR A 156 -12.08 -13.17 -2.24
CA THR A 156 -11.41 -12.18 -3.06
C THR A 156 -10.94 -12.77 -4.40
N GLY A 157 -10.42 -14.00 -4.39
CA GLY A 157 -9.95 -14.69 -5.59
C GLY A 157 -11.11 -14.94 -6.56
N PHE A 158 -12.23 -15.46 -6.06
CA PHE A 158 -13.45 -15.62 -6.85
C PHE A 158 -13.96 -14.28 -7.38
N TYR A 159 -14.06 -13.25 -6.53
CA TYR A 159 -14.60 -11.95 -6.92
C TYR A 159 -13.80 -11.33 -8.07
N ARG A 160 -12.46 -11.33 -7.97
CA ARG A 160 -11.56 -10.84 -9.04
C ARG A 160 -11.68 -11.65 -10.32
N ALA A 161 -11.78 -12.98 -10.22
CA ALA A 161 -11.89 -13.85 -11.38
C ALA A 161 -13.23 -13.67 -12.09
N ARG A 162 -14.31 -13.42 -11.34
CA ARG A 162 -15.66 -13.30 -11.87
C ARG A 162 -15.96 -11.95 -12.50
N TYR A 163 -15.32 -10.89 -12.02
CA TYR A 163 -15.57 -9.50 -12.38
C TYR A 163 -14.28 -8.82 -12.89
N PRO A 164 -13.98 -8.90 -14.20
CA PRO A 164 -12.75 -8.37 -14.78
C PRO A 164 -12.56 -6.85 -14.60
N ASP A 165 -13.66 -6.10 -14.53
CA ASP A 165 -13.68 -4.65 -14.31
C ASP A 165 -13.05 -4.25 -12.96
N VAL A 166 -13.05 -5.15 -11.97
CA VAL A 166 -12.32 -4.95 -10.71
C VAL A 166 -10.84 -4.73 -10.98
N ARG A 167 -10.24 -5.50 -11.91
CA ARG A 167 -8.84 -5.34 -12.29
C ARG A 167 -8.60 -4.05 -13.05
N GLU A 168 -9.53 -3.67 -13.93
CA GLU A 168 -9.45 -2.44 -14.74
C GLU A 168 -9.57 -1.18 -13.88
N SER A 169 -10.36 -1.24 -12.80
CA SER A 169 -10.54 -0.14 -11.86
C SER A 169 -9.28 0.15 -11.01
N GLY A 170 -8.37 -0.82 -10.88
CA GLY A 170 -7.25 -0.76 -9.94
C GLY A 170 -7.67 -0.71 -8.46
N LEU A 171 -8.95 -0.87 -8.14
CA LEU A 171 -9.45 -0.86 -6.77
C LEU A 171 -9.22 -2.21 -6.10
N HIS A 172 -8.96 -2.17 -4.79
CA HIS A 172 -8.93 -3.35 -3.97
C HIS A 172 -10.30 -4.09 -4.07
N PRO A 173 -10.34 -5.42 -4.24
CA PRO A 173 -11.58 -6.15 -4.59
C PRO A 173 -12.74 -5.92 -3.61
N LEU A 174 -12.45 -5.95 -2.30
CA LEU A 174 -13.48 -5.70 -1.30
C LEU A 174 -13.95 -4.24 -1.31
N VAL A 175 -13.08 -3.28 -1.60
CA VAL A 175 -13.47 -1.86 -1.73
C VAL A 175 -14.35 -1.68 -2.95
N HIS A 176 -13.98 -2.27 -4.08
CA HIS A 176 -14.80 -2.26 -5.29
C HIS A 176 -16.19 -2.85 -5.02
N TYR A 177 -16.28 -3.95 -4.27
CA TYR A 177 -17.59 -4.49 -3.89
C TYR A 177 -18.38 -3.49 -3.04
N LEU A 178 -17.75 -2.86 -2.05
CA LEU A 178 -18.43 -1.93 -1.16
C LEU A 178 -18.89 -0.64 -1.86
N GLU A 179 -18.16 -0.17 -2.87
CA GLU A 179 -18.47 1.06 -3.61
C GLU A 179 -19.43 0.81 -4.79
N VAL A 180 -19.30 -0.33 -5.47
CA VAL A 180 -20.02 -0.62 -6.73
C VAL A 180 -20.77 -1.95 -6.65
N GLY A 181 -20.04 -3.03 -6.37
CA GLY A 181 -20.57 -4.39 -6.54
C GLY A 181 -21.79 -4.72 -5.67
N LYS A 182 -21.90 -4.12 -4.48
CA LYS A 182 -23.02 -4.29 -3.56
C LYS A 182 -24.31 -3.71 -4.13
N ALA A 183 -24.24 -2.52 -4.75
CA ALA A 183 -25.40 -1.89 -5.37
C ALA A 183 -25.88 -2.67 -6.60
N GLU A 184 -24.96 -3.34 -7.29
CA GLU A 184 -25.23 -4.19 -8.45
C GLU A 184 -25.63 -5.63 -8.10
N GLY A 185 -25.65 -5.99 -6.81
CA GLY A 185 -26.01 -7.35 -6.37
C GLY A 185 -24.98 -8.40 -6.78
N ARG A 186 -23.70 -8.04 -6.88
CA ARG A 186 -22.62 -8.97 -7.26
C ARG A 186 -22.41 -10.04 -6.19
N LEU A 187 -22.06 -11.24 -6.66
CA LEU A 187 -21.74 -12.37 -5.80
C LEU A 187 -20.36 -12.18 -5.18
N THR A 188 -20.26 -12.38 -3.86
CA THR A 188 -19.00 -12.23 -3.12
C THR A 188 -18.29 -13.56 -2.87
N VAL A 189 -18.99 -14.67 -3.07
CA VAL A 189 -18.49 -16.05 -2.92
C VAL A 189 -19.09 -16.90 -4.02
N GLN A 190 -18.48 -18.06 -4.27
CA GLN A 190 -19.05 -19.04 -5.20
C GLN A 190 -20.44 -19.48 -4.69
N PRO A 191 -21.44 -19.68 -5.56
CA PRO A 191 -22.79 -20.10 -5.13
C PRO A 191 -22.83 -21.42 -4.34
N ALA A 192 -21.85 -22.30 -4.55
CA ALA A 192 -21.71 -23.57 -3.85
C ALA A 192 -20.95 -23.46 -2.52
N TRP A 193 -20.50 -22.26 -2.13
CA TRP A 193 -19.82 -22.05 -0.87
C TRP A 193 -20.82 -21.94 0.28
N GLU A 194 -20.70 -22.86 1.23
CA GLU A 194 -21.42 -22.82 2.50
C GLU A 194 -20.39 -22.66 3.63
N PRO A 195 -20.46 -21.58 4.43
CA PRO A 195 -19.58 -21.43 5.59
C PRO A 195 -19.79 -22.62 6.53
N SER A 196 -18.70 -23.24 6.97
CA SER A 196 -18.80 -24.28 8.00
C SER A 196 -19.26 -23.67 9.33
N THR A 197 -19.75 -24.50 10.26
CA THR A 197 -20.16 -24.01 11.60
C THR A 197 -18.99 -23.33 12.34
N GLN A 198 -17.76 -23.74 12.08
CA GLN A 198 -16.53 -23.11 12.59
C GLN A 198 -16.20 -21.75 11.93
N ASP A 199 -16.74 -21.50 10.75
CA ASP A 199 -16.62 -20.22 10.04
C ASP A 199 -17.73 -19.25 10.42
N ALA A 200 -18.84 -19.73 10.99
CA ALA A 200 -20.00 -18.93 11.39
C ALA A 200 -19.93 -18.40 12.84
N GLU A 201 -19.09 -19.00 13.70
CA GLU A 201 -18.86 -18.57 15.08
C GLU A 201 -17.74 -17.51 15.14
N ALA A 202 -18.08 -16.24 14.90
CA ALA A 202 -17.32 -15.05 15.29
C ALA A 202 -18.20 -13.80 15.25
#